data_AF-A0A3Q0JFX1-F1
#
_entry.id   AF-A0A3Q0JFX1-F1
#
_cell.length_a   1.000
_cell.length_b   1.000
_cell.length_c   1.000
_cell.angle_alpha   90.00
_cell.angle_beta   90.00
_cell.angle_gamma   90.00
#
_symmetry.space_group_name_H-M   'P 1'
#
loop_
_entity.id
_entity.type
_entity.pdbx_description
1 polymer ?
#
loop_
_entity_poly.entity_id
_entity_poly.type
_entity_poly.pdbx_seq_one_letter_code
_entity_poly.pdbx_strand_id
1 'polypeptide(L)'
;MYVHYCRNKPDSNALLVQHGGPLFEELQKKHRVDHPVSAYLIKPVQRITKYQLLLKDLQGEIKGQGEIKDGLEVMLSVPRKANDALHLSLLEAPADVNIDAMGEVVLQDALQVWDPKQLIRKGK
;
A
#
# COMPACT_ATOMS: atom_id res chain seq x y z
N MET A 1 -6.46 -9.22 1.43
CA MET A 1 -5.72 -9.26 2.72
C MET A 1 -4.54 -8.28 2.75
N TYR A 2 -3.46 -8.50 1.98
CA TYR A 2 -2.25 -7.63 2.05
C TYR A 2 -2.52 -6.15 1.73
N VAL A 3 -3.39 -5.85 0.76
CA VAL A 3 -3.80 -4.46 0.45
C VAL A 3 -4.37 -3.76 1.69
N HIS A 4 -5.29 -4.41 2.39
CA HIS A 4 -5.88 -3.88 3.63
C HIS A 4 -4.83 -3.70 4.73
N TYR A 5 -3.92 -4.68 4.89
CA TYR A 5 -2.84 -4.59 5.88
C TYR A 5 -1.90 -3.41 5.60
N CYS A 6 -1.47 -3.26 4.34
CA CYS A 6 -0.60 -2.17 3.93
C CYS A 6 -1.28 -0.80 4.07
N ARG A 7 -2.58 -0.71 3.75
CA ARG A 7 -3.37 0.51 3.98
C ARG A 7 -3.45 0.90 5.45
N ASN A 8 -3.63 -0.06 6.36
CA ASN A 8 -3.72 0.18 7.80
C ASN A 8 -2.34 0.37 8.47
N LYS A 9 -1.23 0.05 7.79
CA LYS A 9 0.11 0.04 8.39
C LYS A 9 0.56 1.43 8.91
N PRO A 10 0.29 2.56 8.22
CA PRO A 10 0.58 3.90 8.74
C PRO A 10 -0.18 4.20 10.03
N ASP A 11 -1.48 3.90 10.07
CA ASP A 11 -2.34 4.13 11.24
C ASP A 11 -1.91 3.26 12.43
N SER A 12 -1.62 1.98 12.19
CA SER A 12 -1.09 1.06 13.20
C SER A 12 0.24 1.55 13.78
N ASN A 13 1.12 2.13 12.94
CA ASN A 13 2.37 2.72 13.40
C ASN A 13 2.12 3.97 14.24
N ALA A 14 1.21 4.86 13.81
CA ALA A 14 0.86 6.07 14.55
C ALA A 14 0.29 5.73 15.93
N LEU A 15 -0.64 4.77 16.01
CA LEU A 15 -1.21 4.28 17.27
C LEU A 15 -0.14 3.67 18.18
N LEU A 16 0.79 2.89 17.62
CA LEU A 16 1.88 2.31 18.40
C LEU A 16 2.81 3.40 19.00
N VAL A 17 3.08 4.47 18.25
CA VAL A 17 3.91 5.58 18.73
C VAL A 17 3.15 6.42 19.78
N GLN A 18 1.87 6.72 19.54
CA GLN A 18 1.07 7.59 20.41
C GLN A 18 0.60 6.90 21.70
N HIS A 19 0.24 5.62 21.61
CA HIS A 19 -0.43 4.89 22.68
C HIS A 19 0.29 3.60 23.09
N GLY A 20 1.34 3.20 22.39
CA GLY A 20 2.03 1.93 22.67
C GLY A 20 2.70 1.89 24.03
N GLY A 21 3.11 3.04 24.56
CA GLY A 21 3.67 3.20 25.91
C GLY A 21 4.73 2.13 26.27
N PRO A 22 4.92 1.84 27.57
CA PRO A 22 5.80 0.75 27.99
C PRO A 22 5.18 -0.64 27.80
N LEU A 23 3.88 -0.74 27.45
CA LEU A 23 3.12 -2.00 27.41
C LEU A 23 3.83 -3.09 26.58
N PHE A 24 4.19 -2.76 25.33
CA PHE A 24 4.81 -3.74 24.43
C PHE A 24 6.25 -4.07 24.83
N GLU A 25 6.97 -3.14 25.44
CA GLU A 25 8.32 -3.38 25.97
C GLU A 25 8.29 -4.29 27.20
N GLU A 26 7.31 -4.09 28.10
CA GLU A 26 7.09 -4.94 29.26
C GLU A 26 6.71 -6.36 28.85
N LEU A 27 5.80 -6.49 27.88
CA LEU A 27 5.43 -7.80 27.30
C LEU A 27 6.64 -8.47 26.64
N GLN A 28 7.46 -7.72 25.91
CA GLN A 28 8.68 -8.22 25.29
C GLN A 28 9.63 -8.81 26.35
N LYS A 29 9.89 -8.07 27.43
CA LYS A 29 10.75 -8.52 28.54
C LYS A 29 10.15 -9.72 29.28
N LYS A 30 8.86 -9.67 29.60
CA LYS A 30 8.13 -10.73 30.33
C LYS A 30 8.16 -12.06 29.58
N HIS A 31 7.97 -12.02 28.27
CA HIS A 31 7.89 -13.20 27.42
C HIS A 31 9.19 -13.53 26.68
N ARG A 32 10.27 -12.77 26.93
CA ARG A 32 11.59 -12.94 26.30
C ARG A 32 11.50 -12.96 24.77
N VAL A 33 10.75 -12.03 24.21
CA VAL A 33 10.61 -11.87 22.76
C VAL A 33 11.83 -11.11 22.22
N ASP A 34 12.46 -11.65 21.18
CA ASP A 34 13.75 -11.14 20.67
C ASP A 34 13.69 -9.70 20.12
N HIS A 35 12.54 -9.31 19.58
CA HIS A 35 12.40 -8.04 18.86
C HIS A 35 11.18 -7.24 19.33
N PRO A 36 11.19 -5.91 19.15
CA PRO A 36 10.02 -5.09 19.43
C PRO A 36 8.86 -5.47 18.50
N VAL A 37 7.62 -5.19 18.93
CA VAL A 37 6.40 -5.50 18.16
C VAL A 37 6.43 -4.92 16.74
N SER A 38 7.03 -3.74 16.56
CA SER A 38 7.18 -3.08 15.25
C SER A 38 7.96 -3.93 14.23
N ALA A 39 8.95 -4.70 14.69
CA ALA A 39 9.74 -5.60 13.84
C ALA A 39 8.94 -6.81 13.33
N TYR A 40 7.83 -7.15 14.00
CA TYR A 40 6.88 -8.17 13.53
C TYR A 40 5.80 -7.57 12.64
N LEU A 41 5.31 -6.38 12.96
CA LEU A 41 4.28 -5.69 12.16
C LEU A 41 4.76 -5.27 10.76
N ILE A 42 6.08 -5.16 10.53
CA ILE A 42 6.61 -4.90 9.18
C ILE A 42 6.71 -6.17 8.32
N LYS A 43 6.63 -7.38 8.92
CA LYS A 43 6.87 -8.64 8.21
C LYS A 43 5.90 -8.92 7.06
N PRO A 44 4.58 -8.64 7.16
CA PRO A 44 3.69 -8.85 6.01
C PRO A 44 4.01 -7.96 4.81
N VAL A 45 4.43 -6.71 5.06
CA VAL A 45 4.89 -5.79 4.00
C VAL A 45 6.18 -6.32 3.37
N GLN A 46 7.14 -6.75 4.19
CA GLN A 46 8.39 -7.36 3.69
C GLN A 46 8.13 -8.65 2.91
N ARG A 47 7.15 -9.46 3.36
CA ARG A 47 6.82 -10.75 2.76
C ARG A 47 6.30 -10.58 1.34
N ILE A 48 5.39 -9.62 1.11
CA ILE A 48 4.86 -9.39 -0.23
C ILE A 48 5.95 -8.91 -1.20
N THR A 49 6.86 -8.03 -0.75
CA THR A 49 8.01 -7.61 -1.55
C THR A 49 8.99 -8.77 -1.79
N LYS A 50 9.17 -9.67 -0.82
CA LYS A 50 10.06 -10.82 -0.97
C LYS A 50 9.55 -11.81 -2.01
N TYR A 51 8.24 -12.05 -2.11
CA TYR A 51 7.68 -12.93 -3.13
C TYR A 51 7.94 -12.41 -4.55
N GLN A 52 7.81 -11.11 -4.77
CA GLN A 52 8.18 -10.49 -6.05
C GLN A 52 9.64 -10.78 -6.43
N LEU A 53 10.58 -10.60 -5.49
CA LEU A 53 12.01 -10.85 -5.75
C LEU A 53 12.26 -12.33 -6.10
N LEU A 54 11.71 -13.25 -5.30
CA LEU A 54 11.90 -14.68 -5.51
C LEU A 54 11.31 -15.16 -6.85
N LEU A 55 10.14 -14.64 -7.25
CA LEU A 55 9.54 -14.97 -8.54
C LEU A 55 10.34 -14.40 -9.71
N LYS A 56 10.92 -13.21 -9.55
CA LYS A 56 11.81 -12.61 -10.55
C LYS A 56 13.10 -13.41 -10.72
N ASP A 57 13.69 -13.88 -9.61
CA ASP A 57 14.87 -14.75 -9.63
C ASP A 57 14.54 -16.09 -10.32
N LEU A 58 13.43 -16.72 -9.93
CA LEU A 58 12.97 -17.98 -10.50
C LEU A 58 12.66 -17.88 -12.00
N GLN A 59 12.12 -16.75 -12.44
CA GLN A 59 11.88 -16.47 -13.85
C GLN A 59 13.19 -16.47 -14.65
N GLY A 60 14.32 -16.07 -14.06
CA GLY A 60 15.62 -16.10 -14.74
C GLY A 60 16.16 -17.50 -15.02
N GLU A 61 15.75 -18.51 -14.24
CA GLU A 61 16.35 -19.85 -14.24
C GLU A 61 15.55 -20.90 -15.02
N ILE A 62 14.23 -20.75 -15.16
CA ILE A 62 13.35 -21.77 -15.73
C ILE A 62 12.93 -21.45 -17.18
N LYS A 63 13.00 -22.46 -18.07
CA LYS A 63 12.44 -22.40 -19.44
C LYS A 63 10.97 -22.82 -19.41
N GLY A 64 10.05 -21.89 -19.69
CA GLY A 64 8.60 -22.09 -19.65
C GLY A 64 7.95 -21.28 -18.51
N GLN A 65 7.74 -19.99 -18.76
CA GLN A 65 7.55 -18.97 -17.70
C GLN A 65 6.12 -18.44 -17.55
N GLY A 66 5.10 -19.08 -18.13
CA GLY A 66 3.73 -18.53 -18.13
C GLY A 66 3.21 -18.25 -16.72
N GLU A 67 3.11 -19.28 -15.89
CA GLU A 67 2.55 -19.17 -14.54
C GLU A 67 3.43 -18.34 -13.60
N ILE A 68 4.76 -18.37 -13.77
CA ILE A 68 5.71 -17.57 -12.97
C ILE A 68 5.54 -16.09 -13.30
N LYS A 69 5.36 -15.76 -14.58
CA LYS A 69 5.10 -14.39 -15.02
C LYS A 69 3.77 -13.88 -14.46
N ASP A 70 2.71 -14.68 -14.55
CA ASP A 70 1.39 -14.32 -14.02
C ASP A 70 1.45 -14.13 -12.50
N GLY A 71 2.13 -15.02 -11.78
CA GLY A 71 2.37 -14.89 -10.35
C GLY A 71 3.15 -13.62 -9.99
N LEU A 72 4.16 -13.27 -10.79
CA LEU A 72 4.96 -12.05 -10.61
C LEU A 72 4.10 -10.80 -10.82
N GLU A 73 3.23 -10.78 -11.83
CA GLU A 73 2.28 -9.68 -12.06
C GLU A 73 1.33 -9.49 -10.87
N VAL A 74 0.83 -10.58 -10.29
CA VAL A 74 0.01 -10.51 -9.07
C VAL A 74 0.82 -9.93 -7.91
N MET A 75 2.05 -10.41 -7.67
CA MET A 75 2.88 -9.91 -6.57
C MET A 75 3.26 -8.43 -6.74
N LEU A 76 3.46 -7.96 -7.97
CA LEU A 76 3.67 -6.54 -8.29
C LEU A 76 2.40 -5.71 -8.09
N SER A 77 1.22 -6.29 -8.37
CA SER A 77 -0.06 -5.58 -8.26
C SER A 77 -0.45 -5.27 -6.81
N VAL A 78 -0.08 -6.11 -5.84
CA VAL A 78 -0.52 -5.95 -4.44
C VAL A 78 0.03 -4.68 -3.78
N PRO A 79 1.35 -4.39 -3.82
CA PRO A 79 1.87 -3.11 -3.32
C PRO A 79 1.30 -1.91 -4.07
N ARG A 80 1.10 -2.02 -5.39
CA ARG A 80 0.49 -0.95 -6.21
C ARG A 80 -0.93 -0.64 -5.74
N LYS A 81 -1.81 -1.65 -5.66
CA LYS A 81 -3.18 -1.49 -5.16
C LYS A 81 -3.24 -0.94 -3.74
N ALA A 82 -2.30 -1.30 -2.88
CA ALA A 82 -2.18 -0.73 -1.55
C ALA A 82 -1.84 0.77 -1.59
N ASN A 83 -0.91 1.16 -2.46
CA ASN A 83 -0.56 2.55 -2.69
C ASN A 83 -1.75 3.36 -3.24
N ASP A 84 -2.44 2.80 -4.23
CA ASP A 84 -3.63 3.42 -4.84
C ASP A 84 -4.73 3.65 -3.79
N ALA A 85 -5.00 2.64 -2.95
CA ALA A 85 -5.98 2.75 -1.87
C ALA A 85 -5.58 3.75 -0.78
N LEU A 86 -4.27 3.89 -0.50
CA LEU A 86 -3.75 4.91 0.41
C LEU A 86 -3.94 6.31 -0.18
N HIS A 87 -3.55 6.53 -1.43
CA HIS A 87 -3.74 7.81 -2.11
C HIS A 87 -5.22 8.20 -2.21
N LEU A 88 -6.10 7.25 -2.50
CA LEU A 88 -7.54 7.48 -2.51
C LEU A 88 -8.06 7.91 -1.13
N SER A 89 -7.56 7.31 -0.05
CA SER A 89 -7.98 7.68 1.31
C SER A 89 -7.56 9.08 1.74
N LEU A 90 -6.59 9.69 1.04
CA LEU A 90 -6.14 11.07 1.27
C LEU A 90 -6.94 12.09 0.43
N LEU A 91 -7.83 11.63 -0.46
CA LEU A 91 -8.64 12.50 -1.28
C LEU A 91 -9.79 13.10 -0.46
N GLU A 92 -9.83 14.43 -0.35
CA GLU A 92 -11.00 15.14 0.16
C GLU A 92 -12.08 15.19 -0.93
N ALA A 93 -12.94 14.16 -0.96
CA ALA A 93 -14.05 14.12 -1.91
C ALA A 93 -15.10 15.21 -1.62
N PRO A 94 -15.67 15.83 -2.67
CA PRO A 94 -16.89 16.62 -2.54
C PRO A 94 -18.02 15.83 -1.87
N ALA A 95 -18.88 16.51 -1.10
CA ALA A 95 -19.92 15.88 -0.28
C ALA A 95 -20.97 15.08 -1.09
N ASP A 96 -21.06 15.33 -2.40
CA ASP A 96 -21.96 14.65 -3.34
C ASP A 96 -21.33 13.40 -4.00
N VAL A 97 -20.06 13.10 -3.73
CA VAL A 97 -19.35 11.96 -4.33
C VAL A 97 -19.17 10.83 -3.32
N ASN A 98 -19.84 9.71 -3.58
CA ASN A 98 -19.60 8.46 -2.85
C ASN A 98 -18.48 7.66 -3.53
N ILE A 99 -17.26 7.74 -2.97
CA ILE A 99 -16.08 7.01 -3.48
C ILE A 99 -16.31 5.50 -3.49
N ASP A 100 -16.98 4.94 -2.48
CA ASP A 100 -17.21 3.49 -2.38
C ASP A 100 -18.12 2.96 -3.50
N ALA A 101 -18.94 3.82 -4.10
CA ALA A 101 -19.80 3.48 -5.22
C ALA A 101 -19.09 3.53 -6.59
N MET A 102 -17.85 4.01 -6.66
CA MET A 102 -17.12 4.19 -7.92
C MET A 102 -16.34 2.95 -8.38
N GLY A 103 -16.31 1.88 -7.57
CA GLY A 103 -15.61 0.64 -7.89
C GLY A 103 -14.12 0.66 -7.55
N GLU A 104 -13.36 -0.27 -8.15
CA GLU A 104 -11.93 -0.41 -7.88
C GLU A 104 -11.11 0.68 -8.59
N VAL A 105 -10.13 1.26 -7.90
CA VAL A 105 -9.16 2.16 -8.52
C VAL A 105 -8.35 1.40 -9.56
N VAL A 106 -8.38 1.88 -10.80
CA VAL A 106 -7.62 1.30 -11.90
C VAL A 106 -6.21 1.90 -11.96
N LEU A 107 -6.12 3.23 -11.87
CA LEU A 107 -4.89 4.01 -12.03
C LEU A 107 -4.96 5.29 -11.21
N GLN A 108 -3.81 5.74 -10.73
CA GLN A 108 -3.59 7.04 -10.10
C GLN A 108 -2.22 7.54 -10.53
N ASP A 109 -2.14 8.78 -11.02
CA ASP A 109 -0.86 9.41 -11.36
C ASP A 109 -0.98 10.95 -11.28
N ALA A 110 0.15 11.63 -11.20
CA ALA A 110 0.23 13.09 -11.22
C ALA A 110 0.31 13.57 -12.68
N LEU A 111 -0.64 14.41 -13.09
CA LEU A 111 -0.72 14.96 -14.44
C LEU A 111 -0.74 16.48 -14.41
N GLN A 112 -0.07 17.11 -15.39
CA GLN A 112 -0.27 18.52 -15.68
C GLN A 112 -1.47 18.67 -16.61
N VAL A 113 -2.56 19.26 -16.11
CA VAL A 113 -3.81 19.44 -16.86
C VAL A 113 -3.97 20.89 -17.27
N TRP A 114 -4.25 21.13 -18.55
CA TRP A 114 -4.60 22.45 -19.08
C TRP A 114 -6.10 22.54 -19.30
N ASP A 115 -6.79 23.42 -18.57
CA ASP A 115 -8.22 23.66 -18.73
C ASP A 115 -8.48 24.83 -19.71
N PRO A 116 -9.05 24.58 -20.90
CA PRO A 116 -9.37 25.63 -21.87
C PRO A 116 -10.32 26.70 -21.32
N LYS A 117 -11.18 26.35 -20.36
CA LYS A 117 -12.14 27.29 -19.76
C LYS A 117 -11.47 28.31 -18.84
N GLN A 118 -10.30 27.97 -18.29
CA GLN A 118 -9.51 28.88 -17.46
C GLN A 118 -8.57 29.76 -18.28
N LEU A 119 -8.19 29.32 -19.49
CA LEU A 119 -7.42 30.09 -20.46
C LEU A 119 -8.24 31.20 -21.12
N ILE A 120 -9.54 30.95 -21.37
CA ILE A 120 -10.47 31.95 -21.89
C ILE A 120 -11.04 32.76 -20.70
N ARG A 121 -10.20 33.57 -20.04
CA ARG A 121 -10.73 34.71 -19.28
C ARG A 121 -11.43 35.61 -20.30
N LYS A 122 -12.78 35.57 -20.30
CA LYS A 122 -13.63 36.49 -21.04
C LYS A 122 -13.08 37.91 -20.87
N GLY A 123 -12.55 38.48 -21.96
CA GLY A 123 -12.31 39.90 -22.06
C GLY A 123 -13.62 40.62 -21.72
N LYS A 124 -13.53 41.53 -20.74
CA LYS A 124 -14.57 42.53 -20.51
C LYS A 124 -14.62 43.50 -21.69
#